data_AF-A0A0C2XFW5-F1
#
_entry.id   AF-A0A0C2XFW5-F1
#
_cell.length_a   1.000
_cell.length_b   1.000
_cell.length_c   1.000
_cell.angle_alpha   90.00
_cell.angle_beta   90.00
_cell.angle_gamma   90.00
#
_symmetry.space_group_name_H-M   'P 1'
#
loop_
_entity.id
_entity.type
_entity.pdbx_description
1 polymer ?
#
loop_
_entity_poly.entity_id
_entity_poly.type
_entity_poly.pdbx_seq_one_letter_code
_entity_poly.pdbx_strand_id
1 'polypeptide(L)'
;MAQSSVNVQAAHPVSIVFLLHILLEAPICFFALVRPEALPFLDMNNTTLIALKLYAALLLSSFLSAYLVWGLPEFLPGKRALALQLCLYHTIVTTALWHAPRFIPYTIGAGPESLGITVERVWCASHALMSAALAIWWHVTLPYTAAIKSGAKTQ
;
A
#
# COMPACT_ATOMS: atom_id res chain seq x y z
N MET A 1 -20.08 14.99 -27.49
CA MET A 1 -19.08 15.34 -26.45
C MET A 1 -17.72 14.98 -27.02
N ALA A 2 -16.84 15.96 -27.22
CA ALA A 2 -15.47 15.67 -27.65
C ALA A 2 -14.82 14.82 -26.56
N GLN A 3 -14.43 13.58 -26.88
CA GLN A 3 -13.56 12.80 -26.00
C GLN A 3 -12.30 13.64 -25.80
N SER A 4 -12.09 14.15 -24.59
CA SER A 4 -10.80 14.70 -24.21
C SER A 4 -9.76 13.64 -24.53
N SER A 5 -8.84 13.94 -25.46
CA SER A 5 -7.80 13.01 -25.86
C SER A 5 -6.98 12.65 -24.62
N VAL A 6 -7.15 11.43 -24.13
CA VAL A 6 -6.39 10.91 -22.99
C VAL A 6 -4.92 10.88 -23.40
N ASN A 7 -4.07 11.65 -22.72
CA ASN A 7 -2.62 11.59 -22.94
C ASN A 7 -2.08 10.30 -22.32
N VAL A 8 -1.98 9.25 -23.12
CA VAL A 8 -1.59 7.92 -22.66
C VAL A 8 -0.14 7.85 -22.18
N GLN A 9 0.73 8.75 -22.65
CA GLN A 9 2.16 8.79 -22.34
C GLN A 9 2.46 9.41 -20.96
N ALA A 10 1.54 10.17 -20.39
CA ALA A 10 1.72 10.80 -19.09
C ALA A 10 1.18 9.92 -17.95
N ALA A 11 1.82 9.99 -16.77
CA ALA A 11 1.28 9.41 -15.55
C ALA A 11 0.05 10.20 -15.06
N HIS A 12 -0.92 9.50 -14.50
CA HIS A 12 -2.12 10.13 -13.96
C HIS A 12 -1.85 10.68 -12.55
N PRO A 13 -2.39 11.86 -12.15
CA PRO A 13 -2.17 12.40 -10.80
C PRO A 13 -2.57 11.44 -9.67
N VAL A 14 -3.59 10.60 -9.90
CA VAL A 14 -4.04 9.59 -8.93
C VAL A 14 -2.99 8.48 -8.73
N SER A 15 -1.94 8.38 -9.55
CA SER A 15 -0.78 7.53 -9.26
C SER A 15 -0.03 7.91 -7.98
N ILE A 16 -0.38 9.02 -7.33
CA ILE A 16 0.07 9.32 -5.97
C ILE A 16 -0.19 8.19 -4.97
N VAL A 17 -1.13 7.27 -5.25
CA VAL A 17 -1.36 6.06 -4.44
C VAL A 17 -0.09 5.21 -4.24
N PHE A 18 0.83 5.18 -5.22
CA PHE A 18 2.11 4.48 -5.08
C PHE A 18 3.01 5.16 -4.04
N LEU A 19 3.00 6.49 -3.98
CA LEU A 19 3.72 7.25 -2.94
C LEU A 19 3.03 7.13 -1.58
N LEU A 20 1.70 7.03 -1.57
CA LEU A 20 0.92 6.84 -0.36
C LEU A 20 1.27 5.49 0.30
N HIS A 21 1.47 4.42 -0.49
CA HIS A 21 1.99 3.14 0.00
C HIS A 21 3.35 3.30 0.69
N ILE A 22 4.28 4.04 0.06
CA ILE A 22 5.60 4.31 0.64
C ILE A 22 5.44 5.04 1.98
N LEU A 23 4.60 6.08 2.03
CA LEU A 23 4.38 6.87 3.24
C LEU A 23 3.85 6.01 4.39
N LEU A 24 2.91 5.11 4.12
CA LEU A 24 2.27 4.29 5.14
C LEU A 24 3.25 3.29 5.78
N GLU A 25 4.20 2.79 4.99
CA GLU A 25 5.01 1.63 5.36
C GLU A 25 6.47 1.97 5.70
N ALA A 26 6.96 3.13 5.23
CA ALA A 26 8.31 3.60 5.49
C ALA A 26 8.67 3.63 6.98
N PRO A 27 7.80 4.08 7.93
CA PRO A 27 8.15 4.10 9.34
C PRO A 27 8.48 2.69 9.87
N ILE A 28 7.62 1.71 9.57
CA ILE A 28 7.79 0.34 10.06
C ILE A 28 9.00 -0.31 9.44
N CYS A 29 9.20 -0.16 8.14
CA CYS A 29 10.37 -0.70 7.46
C CYS A 29 11.67 -0.12 8.05
N PHE A 30 11.73 1.20 8.26
CA PHE A 30 12.90 1.84 8.84
C PHE A 30 13.21 1.31 10.25
N PHE A 31 12.22 1.32 11.15
CA PHE A 31 12.43 0.85 12.52
C PHE A 31 12.74 -0.65 12.57
N ALA A 32 12.02 -1.49 11.80
CA ALA A 32 12.25 -2.92 11.77
C ALA A 32 13.62 -3.34 11.21
N LEU A 33 14.17 -2.59 10.25
CA LEU A 33 15.51 -2.88 9.71
C LEU A 33 16.63 -2.41 10.64
N VAL A 34 16.50 -1.19 11.20
CA VAL A 34 17.57 -0.56 11.97
C VAL A 34 17.55 -0.98 13.44
N ARG A 35 16.38 -0.93 14.10
CA ARG A 35 16.19 -1.23 15.53
C ARG A 35 14.83 -1.91 15.78
N PRO A 36 14.63 -3.16 15.34
CA PRO A 36 13.34 -3.84 15.48
C PRO A 36 12.88 -3.97 16.93
N GLU A 37 13.80 -4.05 17.89
CA GLU A 37 13.52 -4.10 19.33
C GLU A 37 12.89 -2.81 19.89
N ALA A 38 12.97 -1.70 19.14
CA ALA A 38 12.34 -0.44 19.51
C ALA A 38 10.87 -0.36 19.07
N LEU A 39 10.40 -1.31 18.26
CA LEU A 39 8.98 -1.37 17.91
C LEU A 39 8.19 -1.82 19.14
N PRO A 40 7.05 -1.18 19.42
CA PRO A 40 6.28 -1.45 20.61
C PRO A 40 5.40 -2.68 20.39
N PHE A 41 5.98 -3.84 20.12
CA PHE A 41 5.25 -5.08 20.02
C PHE A 41 5.40 -5.90 21.32
N LEU A 42 4.32 -6.54 21.75
CA LEU A 42 4.34 -7.42 22.92
C LEU A 42 5.18 -8.70 22.66
N ASP A 43 5.86 -9.20 23.69
CA ASP A 43 6.55 -10.49 23.73
C ASP A 43 7.53 -10.75 22.57
N MET A 44 8.28 -9.73 22.15
CA MET A 44 9.28 -9.86 21.11
C MET A 44 10.46 -10.76 21.55
N ASN A 45 10.59 -11.91 20.89
CA ASN A 45 11.73 -12.81 21.00
C ASN A 45 12.56 -12.81 19.69
N ASN A 46 13.68 -13.53 19.67
CA ASN A 46 14.57 -13.60 18.50
C ASN A 46 13.87 -14.03 17.21
N THR A 47 12.90 -14.95 17.29
CA THR A 47 12.12 -15.40 16.14
C THR A 47 11.23 -14.28 15.59
N THR A 48 10.55 -13.54 16.48
CA THR A 48 9.72 -12.40 16.06
C THR A 48 10.58 -11.27 15.46
N LEU A 49 11.77 -11.03 16.01
CA LEU A 49 12.71 -10.02 15.51
C LEU A 49 13.19 -10.36 14.09
N ILE A 50 13.53 -11.62 13.80
CA ILE A 50 13.93 -12.01 12.45
C ILE A 50 12.76 -12.00 11.47
N ALA A 51 11.58 -12.45 11.88
CA ALA A 51 10.37 -12.40 11.05
C ALA A 51 10.02 -10.95 10.66
N LEU A 52 10.14 -10.03 11.63
CA LEU A 52 9.92 -8.60 11.42
C LEU A 52 10.95 -7.99 10.46
N LYS A 53 12.23 -8.39 10.53
CA LYS A 53 13.25 -7.96 9.55
C LYS A 53 12.97 -8.48 8.14
N LEU A 54 12.55 -9.74 7.99
CA LEU A 54 12.19 -10.31 6.69
C LEU A 54 10.98 -9.60 6.09
N TYR A 55 9.98 -9.32 6.91
CA TYR A 55 8.83 -8.52 6.52
C TYR A 55 9.24 -7.10 6.11
N ALA A 56 10.13 -6.45 6.86
CA ALA A 56 10.67 -5.14 6.52
C ALA A 56 11.48 -5.13 5.22
N ALA A 57 12.16 -6.22 4.88
CA ALA A 57 12.84 -6.37 3.60
C ALA A 57 11.85 -6.51 2.42
N LEU A 58 10.77 -7.29 2.59
CA LEU A 58 9.68 -7.38 1.62
C LEU A 58 9.06 -6.00 1.37
N LEU A 59 8.74 -5.30 2.45
CA LEU A 59 8.28 -3.92 2.47
C LEU A 59 9.23 -2.99 1.69
N LEU A 60 10.52 -2.96 2.02
CA LEU A 60 11.49 -2.13 1.32
C LEU A 60 11.50 -2.38 -0.20
N SER A 61 11.45 -3.66 -0.60
CA SER A 61 11.41 -4.04 -2.01
C SER A 61 10.13 -3.58 -2.72
N SER A 62 8.99 -3.60 -2.03
CA SER A 62 7.72 -3.13 -2.59
C SER A 62 7.70 -1.60 -2.73
N PHE A 63 8.32 -0.87 -1.79
CA PHE A 63 8.40 0.59 -1.85
C PHE A 63 9.29 1.05 -2.97
N LEU A 64 10.45 0.42 -3.14
CA LEU A 64 11.37 0.72 -4.24
C LEU A 64 10.66 0.48 -5.57
N SER A 65 9.95 -0.63 -5.70
CA SER A 65 9.13 -0.92 -6.87
C SER A 65 8.06 0.16 -7.09
N ALA A 66 7.35 0.56 -6.03
CA ALA A 66 6.30 1.59 -6.12
C ALA A 66 6.86 2.96 -6.53
N TYR A 67 8.02 3.35 -6.01
CA TYR A 67 8.72 4.57 -6.38
C TYR A 67 9.11 4.55 -7.87
N LEU A 68 9.68 3.44 -8.33
CA LEU A 68 10.13 3.28 -9.72
C LEU A 68 8.97 3.34 -10.73
N VAL A 69 7.78 2.83 -10.37
CA VAL A 69 6.64 2.83 -11.30
C VAL A 69 5.70 4.02 -11.16
N TRP A 70 5.83 4.84 -10.11
CA TRP A 70 4.88 5.92 -9.81
C TRP A 70 4.67 6.86 -11.01
N GLY A 71 5.77 7.26 -11.65
CA GLY A 71 5.80 8.20 -12.78
C GLY A 71 5.67 7.55 -14.15
N LEU A 72 5.50 6.22 -14.21
CA LEU A 72 5.36 5.51 -15.48
C LEU A 72 3.92 5.59 -16.03
N PRO A 73 3.71 5.44 -17.34
CA PRO A 73 2.37 5.41 -17.94
C PRO A 73 1.44 4.33 -17.36
N GLU A 74 0.14 4.63 -17.26
CA GLU A 74 -0.86 3.76 -16.60
C GLU A 74 -1.13 2.44 -17.33
N PHE A 75 -0.81 2.36 -18.62
CA PHE A 75 -1.08 1.19 -19.44
C PHE A 75 0.03 0.14 -19.37
N LEU A 76 1.16 0.44 -18.72
CA LEU A 76 2.27 -0.51 -18.66
C LEU A 76 1.89 -1.74 -17.84
N PRO A 77 2.09 -2.96 -18.38
CA PRO A 77 1.72 -4.19 -17.70
C PRO A 77 2.47 -4.37 -16.37
N GLY A 78 3.73 -3.93 -16.29
CA GLY A 78 4.50 -3.95 -15.05
C GLY A 78 3.92 -3.06 -13.94
N LYS A 79 3.49 -1.83 -14.26
CA LYS A 79 2.83 -0.92 -13.31
C LYS A 79 1.52 -1.52 -12.79
N ARG A 80 0.75 -2.16 -13.67
CA ARG A 80 -0.51 -2.84 -13.33
C ARG A 80 -0.29 -4.08 -12.46
N ALA A 81 0.70 -4.91 -12.80
CA ALA A 81 1.05 -6.08 -12.02
C ALA A 81 1.49 -5.69 -10.59
N LEU A 82 2.31 -4.63 -10.46
CA LEU A 82 2.68 -4.12 -9.14
C LEU A 82 1.46 -3.61 -8.37
N ALA A 83 0.57 -2.85 -9.00
CA ALA A 83 -0.63 -2.36 -8.32
C ALA A 83 -1.50 -3.51 -7.78
N LEU A 84 -1.62 -4.62 -8.50
CA LEU A 84 -2.31 -5.83 -8.04
C LEU A 84 -1.60 -6.47 -6.85
N GLN A 85 -0.27 -6.61 -6.90
CA GLN A 85 0.52 -7.11 -5.78
C GLN A 85 0.31 -6.25 -4.52
N LEU A 86 0.38 -4.92 -4.66
CA LEU A 86 0.16 -3.99 -3.54
C LEU A 86 -1.27 -4.10 -3.01
N CYS A 87 -2.27 -4.18 -3.88
CA CYS A 87 -3.67 -4.32 -3.48
C CYS A 87 -3.91 -5.63 -2.70
N LEU A 88 -3.35 -6.75 -3.19
CA LEU A 88 -3.43 -8.04 -2.53
C LEU A 88 -2.74 -7.99 -1.16
N TYR A 89 -1.53 -7.45 -1.11
CA TYR A 89 -0.76 -7.28 0.11
C TYR A 89 -1.54 -6.46 1.16
N HIS A 90 -2.05 -5.27 0.81
CA HIS A 90 -2.80 -4.40 1.73
C HIS A 90 -4.11 -5.05 2.21
N THR A 91 -4.75 -5.84 1.36
CA THR A 91 -5.96 -6.60 1.73
C THR A 91 -5.66 -7.72 2.73
N ILE A 92 -4.57 -8.46 2.51
CA ILE A 92 -4.11 -9.50 3.44
C ILE A 92 -3.73 -8.87 4.79
N VAL A 93 -2.96 -7.77 4.79
CA VAL A 93 -2.55 -7.10 6.03
C VAL A 93 -3.76 -6.55 6.78
N THR A 94 -4.72 -5.92 6.09
CA THR A 94 -5.97 -5.46 6.70
C THR A 94 -6.69 -6.61 7.40
N THR A 95 -6.80 -7.76 6.74
CA THR A 95 -7.47 -8.95 7.29
C THR A 95 -6.71 -9.49 8.50
N ALA A 96 -5.38 -9.60 8.42
CA ALA A 96 -4.55 -10.04 9.52
C ALA A 96 -4.66 -9.10 10.74
N LEU A 97 -4.57 -7.78 10.54
CA LEU A 97 -4.71 -6.78 11.60
C LEU A 97 -6.12 -6.76 12.19
N TRP A 98 -7.16 -7.01 11.37
CA TRP A 98 -8.53 -7.04 11.84
C TRP A 98 -8.79 -8.19 12.83
N HIS A 99 -8.11 -9.32 12.63
CA HIS A 99 -8.23 -10.51 13.47
C HIS A 99 -7.12 -10.63 14.52
N ALA A 100 -6.13 -9.74 14.51
CA ALA A 100 -5.02 -9.78 15.47
C ALA A 100 -5.51 -9.45 16.90
N PRO A 101 -4.98 -10.12 17.93
CA PRO A 101 -5.11 -9.68 19.31
C PRO A 101 -4.34 -8.36 19.51
N ARG A 102 -4.46 -7.75 20.70
CA ARG A 102 -3.66 -6.57 21.06
C ARG A 102 -2.18 -6.91 20.98
N PHE A 103 -1.41 -6.12 20.26
CA PHE A 103 0.05 -6.31 20.17
C PHE A 103 0.85 -5.02 20.31
N ILE A 104 0.21 -3.84 20.27
CA ILE A 104 0.83 -2.53 20.56
C ILE A 104 0.39 -2.07 21.95
N PRO A 105 1.27 -1.99 22.97
CA PRO A 105 0.93 -1.59 24.33
C PRO A 105 0.81 -0.06 24.50
N TYR A 106 0.25 0.63 23.51
CA TYR A 106 -0.03 2.07 23.55
C TYR A 106 -1.50 2.36 23.37
N THR A 107 -2.06 3.12 24.30
CA THR A 107 -3.44 3.64 24.25
C THR A 107 -3.49 5.00 23.54
N ILE A 108 -4.55 5.25 22.76
CA ILE A 108 -4.85 6.58 22.19
C ILE A 108 -5.70 7.41 23.19
N GLY A 109 -6.04 6.83 24.35
CA GLY A 109 -6.89 7.40 25.38
C GLY A 109 -8.05 6.46 25.74
N ALA A 110 -8.55 6.56 26.98
CA ALA A 110 -9.61 5.68 27.49
C ALA A 110 -10.92 5.78 26.70
N GLY A 111 -11.27 6.96 26.19
CA GLY A 111 -12.48 7.17 25.38
C GLY A 111 -12.44 6.38 24.06
N PRO A 112 -11.48 6.65 23.14
CA PRO A 112 -11.34 5.89 21.90
C PRO A 112 -11.19 4.38 22.11
N GLU A 113 -10.43 3.95 23.12
CA GLU A 113 -10.30 2.52 23.44
C GLU A 113 -11.62 1.89 23.89
N SER A 114 -12.49 2.62 24.61
CA SER A 114 -13.82 2.13 24.96
C SER A 114 -14.72 1.88 23.73
N LEU A 115 -14.41 2.52 22.60
CA LEU A 115 -15.06 2.31 21.30
C LEU A 115 -14.32 1.27 20.44
N GLY A 116 -13.27 0.63 20.97
CA GLY A 116 -12.44 -0.32 20.24
C GLY A 116 -11.47 0.32 19.24
N ILE A 117 -11.25 1.63 19.31
CA ILE A 117 -10.30 2.35 18.45
C ILE A 117 -8.91 2.27 19.08
N THR A 118 -8.17 1.23 18.71
CA THR A 118 -6.77 1.01 19.12
C THR A 118 -5.80 1.43 18.02
N VAL A 119 -4.50 1.51 18.34
CA VAL A 119 -3.45 1.84 17.37
C VAL A 119 -3.41 0.83 16.22
N GLU A 120 -3.58 -0.46 16.51
CA GLU A 120 -3.65 -1.52 15.49
C GLU A 120 -4.89 -1.38 14.61
N ARG A 121 -6.02 -0.90 15.15
CA ARG A 121 -7.24 -0.68 14.38
C ARG A 121 -7.13 0.54 13.46
N VAL A 122 -6.46 1.60 13.91
CA VAL A 122 -6.10 2.73 13.03
C VAL A 122 -5.16 2.25 11.92
N TRP A 123 -4.18 1.42 12.27
CA TRP A 123 -3.26 0.84 11.30
C TRP A 123 -3.96 -0.11 10.31
N CYS A 124 -4.90 -0.93 10.78
CA CYS A 124 -5.79 -1.74 9.95
C CYS A 124 -6.61 -0.87 8.97
N ALA A 125 -7.25 0.19 9.49
CA ALA A 125 -8.04 1.10 8.67
C ALA A 125 -7.21 1.81 7.60
N SER A 126 -5.98 2.22 7.92
CA SER A 126 -5.08 2.84 6.95
C SER A 126 -4.70 1.91 5.79
N HIS A 127 -4.51 0.62 6.04
CA HIS A 127 -4.30 -0.39 4.99
C HIS A 127 -5.56 -0.64 4.16
N ALA A 128 -6.73 -0.67 4.81
CA ALA A 128 -8.01 -0.80 4.10
C ALA A 128 -8.22 0.38 3.14
N LEU A 129 -7.91 1.60 3.59
CA LEU A 129 -7.96 2.81 2.77
C LEU A 129 -6.95 2.74 1.61
N MET A 130 -5.76 2.16 1.83
CA MET A 130 -4.77 1.95 0.77
C MET A 130 -5.29 1.01 -0.32
N SER A 131 -5.88 -0.13 0.07
CA SER A 131 -6.52 -1.06 -0.88
C SER A 131 -7.62 -0.36 -1.68
N ALA A 132 -8.47 0.42 -1.01
CA ALA A 132 -9.53 1.19 -1.67
C ALA A 132 -8.94 2.23 -2.65
N ALA A 133 -7.88 2.92 -2.26
CA ALA A 133 -7.22 3.91 -3.11
C ALA A 133 -6.62 3.27 -4.37
N LEU A 134 -6.00 2.09 -4.25
CA LEU A 134 -5.50 1.31 -5.40
C LEU A 134 -6.65 0.84 -6.32
N ALA A 135 -7.78 0.44 -5.75
CA ALA A 135 -8.96 0.07 -6.53
C ALA A 135 -9.56 1.28 -7.27
N ILE A 136 -9.62 2.45 -6.63
CA ILE A 136 -10.06 3.70 -7.26
C ILE A 136 -9.10 4.10 -8.38
N TRP A 137 -7.79 4.10 -8.11
CA TRP A 137 -6.76 4.37 -9.12
C TRP A 137 -6.92 3.43 -10.32
N TRP A 138 -7.16 2.14 -10.06
CA TRP A 138 -7.35 1.15 -11.11
C TRP A 138 -8.49 1.57 -12.04
N HIS A 139 -9.68 1.83 -11.47
CA HIS A 139 -10.88 2.20 -12.22
C HIS A 139 -10.71 3.50 -13.00
N VAL A 140 -10.17 4.55 -12.36
CA VAL A 140 -9.99 5.87 -12.97
C VAL A 140 -9.01 5.81 -14.15
N THR A 141 -8.04 4.91 -14.12
CA THR A 141 -7.00 4.80 -15.15
C THR A 141 -7.29 3.72 -16.20
N LEU A 142 -8.37 2.93 -16.09
CA LEU A 142 -8.78 1.93 -17.09
C LEU A 142 -8.87 2.48 -18.53
N PRO A 143 -9.37 3.72 -18.77
CA PRO A 143 -9.43 4.27 -20.13
C PRO A 143 -8.07 4.35 -20.83
N TYR A 144 -6.95 4.48 -20.11
CA TYR A 144 -5.60 4.54 -20.69
C TYR A 144 -5.22 3.22 -21.38
N THR A 145 -5.51 2.10 -20.72
CA THR A 145 -5.35 0.75 -21.30
C THR A 145 -6.25 0.52 -22.52
N ALA A 146 -7.51 0.99 -22.44
CA ALA A 146 -8.45 0.86 -23.55
C ALA A 146 -8.02 1.68 -24.77
N ALA A 147 -7.53 2.90 -24.56
CA ALA A 147 -7.05 3.79 -25.62
C ALA A 147 -5.89 3.16 -26.41
N ILE A 148 -4.88 2.61 -25.73
CA ILE A 148 -3.76 1.90 -26.39
C ILE A 148 -4.26 0.70 -27.20
N LYS A 149 -5.16 -0.11 -26.64
CA LYS A 149 -5.75 -1.27 -27.34
C LYS A 149 -6.53 -0.86 -28.59
N SER A 150 -7.20 0.30 -28.56
CA SER A 150 -7.95 0.82 -29.72
C SER A 150 -7.05 1.42 -30.80
N GLY A 151 -5.96 2.12 -30.41
CA GLY A 151 -4.95 2.64 -31.33
C GLY A 151 -4.21 1.53 -32.07
N ALA A 152 -3.93 0.41 -31.41
CA ALA A 152 -3.33 -0.78 -32.02
C ALA A 152 -4.26 -1.48 -33.04
N LYS A 153 -5.56 -1.18 -33.05
CA LYS A 153 -6.53 -1.72 -34.03
C LYS A 153 -6.76 -0.81 -35.24
N THR A 154 -6.24 0.42 -35.19
CA THR A 154 -6.38 1.43 -36.25
C THR A 154 -5.10 1.63 -37.05
N GLN A 155 -4.03 0.90 -36.71
CA GLN A 155 -2.85 0.66 -37.52
C GLN A 155 -2.94 -0.74 -38.13
#